data_AF-A0A3M2EYL9-F1
#
_entry.id   AF-A0A3M2EYL9-F1
#
_cell.length_a   1.000
_cell.length_b   1.000
_cell.length_c   1.000
_cell.angle_alpha   90.00
_cell.angle_beta   90.00
_cell.angle_gamma   90.00
#
_symmetry.space_group_name_H-M   'P 1'
#
loop_
_entity.id
_entity.type
_entity.pdbx_description
1 polymer ?
#
loop_
_entity_poly.entity_id
_entity_poly.type
_entity_poly.pdbx_seq_one_letter_code
_entity_poly.pdbx_strand_id
1 'polypeptide(L)'
;MSRGFFASFGRRNDIPEEAKFLENTEITSVTTLSEKYPADHPLGTHSAISIGRGAGKKREGGRRSGMKAATLKWLAAGAMILNFASMAVWGEYQPTYTYERITARLMKEANRHYRYHRYEKAYAYYHYIFEKYPASTQAEKARLEAAITAVRVLGRFDQGEKELREYLRLYPEGVGKKKYLRSAKKYLEICEARKRLPENVRDWVTWEYVQALWERSHGYYYEALGRCKWIEARYGGSDIGRWAADIDEELTGKLLETII
;
A
#
# COMPACT_ATOMS: atom_id res chain seq x y z
N MET A 1 25.59 -20.60 27.32
CA MET A 1 25.89 -21.08 25.95
C MET A 1 24.59 -21.41 25.24
N SER A 2 24.50 -21.03 23.97
CA SER A 2 23.29 -21.02 23.14
C SER A 2 22.94 -22.36 22.50
N ARG A 3 21.66 -22.50 22.09
CA ARG A 3 21.04 -23.23 20.94
C ARG A 3 19.62 -23.60 21.41
N GLY A 4 18.48 -23.11 20.90
CA GLY A 4 18.14 -22.62 19.56
C GLY A 4 17.53 -23.78 18.75
N PHE A 5 16.23 -23.75 18.43
CA PHE A 5 15.72 -23.91 17.06
C PHE A 5 14.18 -23.82 16.92
N PHE A 6 13.77 -22.80 16.14
CA PHE A 6 12.69 -22.72 15.15
C PHE A 6 11.21 -22.75 15.57
N ALA A 7 10.65 -21.54 15.67
CA ALA A 7 9.26 -21.25 15.36
C ALA A 7 8.97 -21.54 13.88
N SER A 8 7.95 -22.35 13.62
CA SER A 8 7.43 -22.64 12.29
C SER A 8 6.91 -21.37 11.62
N PHE A 9 7.52 -20.97 10.51
CA PHE A 9 7.00 -19.94 9.63
C PHE A 9 5.67 -20.40 9.01
N GLY A 10 4.63 -19.57 9.14
CA GLY A 10 3.31 -19.79 8.58
C GLY A 10 3.33 -20.00 7.06
N ARG A 11 2.55 -20.98 6.62
CA ARG A 11 2.40 -21.40 5.22
C ARG A 11 1.91 -20.24 4.33
N ARG A 12 2.41 -20.16 3.09
CA ARG A 12 2.02 -19.22 2.01
C ARG A 12 0.53 -19.33 1.55
N ASN A 13 -0.30 -20.14 2.22
CA ASN A 13 -1.59 -20.57 1.66
C ASN A 13 -2.80 -19.73 2.08
N ASP A 14 -2.61 -18.61 2.79
CA ASP A 14 -3.73 -17.88 3.38
C ASP A 14 -4.03 -16.52 2.72
N ILE A 15 -3.46 -16.23 1.55
CA ILE A 15 -3.95 -15.13 0.70
C ILE A 15 -5.29 -15.59 0.11
N PRO A 16 -6.38 -14.78 0.20
CA PRO A 16 -7.66 -15.13 -0.42
C PRO A 16 -7.45 -15.53 -1.88
N GLU A 17 -8.11 -16.58 -2.37
CA GLU A 17 -8.04 -16.97 -3.79
C GLU A 17 -8.30 -15.78 -4.73
N GLU A 18 -9.23 -14.92 -4.34
CA GLU A 18 -9.56 -13.68 -5.03
C GLU A 18 -8.45 -12.65 -5.05
N ALA A 19 -7.41 -12.73 -4.21
CA ALA A 19 -6.25 -11.84 -4.27
C ALA A 19 -5.04 -12.52 -4.94
N LYS A 20 -5.08 -13.84 -5.16
CA LYS A 20 -4.00 -14.57 -5.84
C LYS A 20 -3.84 -14.17 -7.29
N PHE A 21 -4.87 -13.60 -7.93
CA PHE A 21 -4.70 -13.03 -9.27
C PHE A 21 -3.64 -11.92 -9.26
N LEU A 22 -3.50 -11.14 -8.18
CA LEU A 22 -2.47 -10.09 -8.08
C LEU A 22 -1.03 -10.65 -8.08
N GLU A 23 -0.85 -11.90 -7.67
CA GLU A 23 0.45 -12.58 -7.81
C GLU A 23 0.70 -13.01 -9.26
N ASN A 24 -0.35 -13.47 -9.95
CA ASN A 24 -0.31 -14.09 -11.28
C ASN A 24 -0.51 -13.10 -12.45
N THR A 25 -1.00 -11.89 -12.20
CA THR A 25 -1.06 -10.85 -13.21
C THR A 25 0.36 -10.37 -13.48
N GLU A 26 0.94 -10.85 -14.58
CA GLU A 26 1.97 -10.08 -15.29
C GLU A 26 1.27 -8.82 -15.79
N ILE A 27 1.40 -7.72 -15.05
CA ILE A 27 0.99 -6.40 -15.54
C ILE A 27 1.97 -6.06 -16.67
N THR A 28 1.67 -6.54 -17.87
CA THR A 28 2.33 -6.21 -19.12
C THR A 28 1.75 -4.91 -19.64
N SER A 29 2.17 -3.82 -19.04
CA SER A 29 2.34 -2.53 -19.75
C SER A 29 3.14 -1.62 -18.84
N VAL A 30 4.42 -1.95 -18.75
CA VAL A 30 5.43 -0.96 -18.46
C VAL A 30 5.62 -0.18 -19.76
N THR A 31 4.89 0.92 -19.94
CA THR A 31 5.53 2.10 -20.53
C THR A 31 6.19 2.78 -19.34
N THR A 32 7.31 2.21 -18.87
CA THR A 32 8.25 3.03 -18.14
C THR A 32 8.61 4.17 -19.08
N LEU A 33 8.79 5.36 -18.54
CA LEU A 33 9.52 6.44 -19.22
C LEU A 33 10.92 6.01 -19.71
N SER A 34 11.32 4.73 -19.57
CA SER A 34 12.55 4.17 -20.09
C SER A 34 12.57 3.91 -21.60
N GLU A 35 11.46 4.06 -22.31
CA GLU A 35 11.50 4.24 -23.77
C GLU A 35 11.95 5.65 -24.19
N LYS A 36 12.29 6.51 -23.22
CA LYS A 36 12.88 7.83 -23.42
C LYS A 36 14.27 7.99 -22.77
N TYR A 37 15.00 6.88 -22.56
CA TYR A 37 16.34 6.89 -21.97
C TYR A 37 17.40 6.18 -22.84
N PRO A 38 18.67 6.64 -22.80
CA PRO A 38 19.78 6.11 -23.58
C PRO A 38 20.22 4.67 -23.16
N ALA A 39 20.98 4.04 -24.06
CA ALA A 39 21.18 2.60 -24.20
C ALA A 39 22.04 1.90 -23.11
N ASP A 40 22.43 2.60 -22.05
CA ASP A 40 23.42 2.19 -21.06
C ASP A 40 22.81 1.61 -19.78
N HIS A 41 21.50 1.38 -19.75
CA HIS A 41 20.83 0.86 -18.55
C HIS A 41 20.94 -0.67 -18.41
N PRO A 42 21.52 -1.18 -17.31
CA PRO A 42 21.83 -2.59 -17.16
C PRO A 42 20.62 -3.38 -16.63
N LEU A 43 20.39 -4.55 -17.24
CA LEU A 43 19.67 -5.74 -16.74
C LEU A 43 18.20 -5.91 -17.17
N GLY A 44 18.04 -6.75 -18.20
CA GLY A 44 16.78 -7.33 -18.64
C GLY A 44 16.60 -8.81 -18.25
N THR A 45 15.31 -9.16 -18.08
CA THR A 45 14.59 -10.40 -18.46
C THR A 45 14.91 -11.79 -17.85
N HIS A 46 13.90 -12.47 -17.25
CA HIS A 46 13.15 -13.63 -17.82
C HIS A 46 12.44 -14.59 -16.79
N SER A 47 11.13 -14.81 -17.05
CA SER A 47 10.27 -16.04 -17.04
C SER A 47 10.13 -17.08 -15.90
N ALA A 48 8.85 -17.22 -15.47
CA ALA A 48 7.93 -18.36 -15.20
C ALA A 48 8.38 -19.82 -14.88
N ILE A 49 7.58 -20.53 -14.05
CA ILE A 49 6.82 -21.80 -14.35
C ILE A 49 5.97 -22.29 -13.11
N SER A 50 4.93 -23.07 -13.44
CA SER A 50 3.64 -23.52 -12.83
C SER A 50 3.58 -24.47 -11.60
N ILE A 51 2.40 -24.58 -10.96
CA ILE A 51 2.00 -25.71 -10.06
C ILE A 51 0.50 -26.07 -10.20
N GLY A 52 0.18 -27.38 -10.17
CA GLY A 52 -1.14 -28.01 -10.37
C GLY A 52 -2.02 -28.28 -9.14
N ARG A 53 -3.20 -28.87 -9.40
CA ARG A 53 -4.37 -29.10 -8.51
C ARG A 53 -4.34 -30.44 -7.74
N GLY A 54 -5.02 -30.49 -6.59
CA GLY A 54 -5.48 -31.73 -5.94
C GLY A 54 -6.55 -31.49 -4.87
N ALA A 55 -7.67 -32.21 -4.93
CA ALA A 55 -8.84 -32.11 -4.04
C ALA A 55 -8.92 -33.32 -3.08
N GLY A 56 -9.57 -33.15 -1.91
CA GLY A 56 -9.86 -34.24 -0.97
C GLY A 56 -10.98 -33.89 0.01
N LYS A 57 -11.89 -34.85 0.26
CA LYS A 57 -13.20 -34.71 0.91
C LYS A 57 -13.32 -35.66 2.11
N LYS A 58 -14.35 -35.43 2.96
CA LYS A 58 -14.99 -36.29 4.01
C LYS A 58 -14.31 -36.32 5.39
N ARG A 59 -14.99 -36.52 6.54
CA ARG A 59 -16.33 -37.07 6.87
C ARG A 59 -16.74 -36.67 8.31
N GLU A 60 -18.04 -36.68 8.60
CA GLU A 60 -18.67 -36.51 9.92
C GLU A 60 -18.73 -37.80 10.76
N GLY A 61 -18.94 -37.64 12.07
CA GLY A 61 -19.55 -38.66 12.93
C GLY A 61 -19.75 -38.17 14.38
N GLY A 62 -20.92 -38.44 14.98
CA GLY A 62 -21.06 -38.41 16.45
C GLY A 62 -22.46 -38.09 17.01
N ARG A 63 -23.17 -39.12 17.48
CA ARG A 63 -24.51 -39.14 18.12
C ARG A 63 -24.59 -38.47 19.52
N ARG A 64 -25.81 -38.07 19.92
CA ARG A 64 -26.43 -38.21 21.29
C ARG A 64 -27.92 -37.79 21.20
N SER A 65 -28.90 -38.68 21.39
CA SER A 65 -29.53 -39.22 22.62
C SER A 65 -30.43 -38.24 23.41
N GLY A 66 -31.75 -38.45 23.29
CA GLY A 66 -32.64 -38.72 24.44
C GLY A 66 -33.22 -37.54 25.22
N MET A 67 -34.10 -36.74 24.61
CA MET A 67 -35.09 -35.90 25.33
C MET A 67 -36.48 -36.10 24.71
N LYS A 68 -37.53 -36.01 25.54
CA LYS A 68 -38.92 -36.29 25.17
C LYS A 68 -39.37 -35.43 23.98
N ALA A 69 -39.95 -36.09 22.97
CA ALA A 69 -40.02 -35.59 21.59
C ALA A 69 -40.80 -34.27 21.38
N ALA A 70 -41.66 -33.85 22.31
CA ALA A 70 -42.43 -32.61 22.16
C ALA A 70 -41.73 -31.40 22.79
N THR A 71 -41.18 -31.53 24.00
CA THR A 71 -40.41 -30.46 24.67
C THR A 71 -39.04 -30.27 24.05
N LEU A 72 -38.44 -31.35 23.52
CA LEU A 72 -37.20 -31.25 22.76
C LEU A 72 -37.38 -30.47 21.46
N LYS A 73 -38.52 -30.60 20.77
CA LYS A 73 -38.77 -29.88 19.51
C LYS A 73 -38.92 -28.38 19.72
N TRP A 74 -39.62 -27.96 20.76
CA TRP A 74 -39.78 -26.52 21.07
C TRP A 74 -38.49 -25.89 21.59
N LEU A 75 -37.73 -26.58 22.46
CA LEU A 75 -36.43 -26.11 22.91
C LEU A 75 -35.39 -26.13 21.79
N ALA A 76 -35.42 -27.14 20.89
CA ALA A 76 -34.54 -27.17 19.72
C ALA A 76 -34.91 -26.09 18.70
N ALA A 77 -36.20 -25.82 18.48
CA ALA A 77 -36.64 -24.72 17.61
C ALA A 77 -36.25 -23.36 18.20
N GLY A 78 -36.48 -23.14 19.50
CA GLY A 78 -36.05 -21.93 20.19
C GLY A 78 -34.53 -21.75 20.18
N ALA A 79 -33.76 -22.81 20.45
CA ALA A 79 -32.30 -22.77 20.39
C ALA A 79 -31.77 -22.59 18.97
N MET A 80 -32.43 -23.14 17.94
CA MET A 80 -32.08 -22.92 16.53
C MET A 80 -32.35 -21.48 16.12
N ILE A 81 -33.48 -20.89 16.54
CA ILE A 81 -33.79 -19.47 16.26
C ILE A 81 -32.79 -18.57 17.00
N LEU A 82 -32.48 -18.87 18.26
CA LEU A 82 -31.49 -18.10 19.02
C LEU A 82 -30.08 -18.26 18.44
N ASN A 83 -29.71 -19.44 17.94
CA ASN A 83 -28.46 -19.66 17.20
C ASN A 83 -28.46 -18.96 15.84
N PHE A 84 -29.60 -18.89 15.14
CA PHE A 84 -29.69 -18.15 13.88
C PHE A 84 -29.62 -16.65 14.10
N ALA A 85 -30.29 -16.14 15.14
CA ALA A 85 -30.22 -14.74 15.53
C ALA A 85 -28.82 -14.40 16.05
N SER A 86 -28.19 -15.27 16.85
CA SER A 86 -26.82 -15.08 17.30
C SER A 86 -25.82 -15.22 16.16
N MET A 87 -26.02 -16.12 15.17
CA MET A 87 -25.20 -16.22 13.96
C MET A 87 -25.47 -15.11 12.95
N ALA A 88 -26.66 -14.50 12.93
CA ALA A 88 -26.92 -13.30 12.12
C ALA A 88 -26.22 -12.09 12.76
N VAL A 89 -26.38 -11.93 14.08
CA VAL A 89 -25.73 -10.86 14.87
C VAL A 89 -24.21 -11.05 14.95
N TRP A 90 -23.71 -12.29 15.10
CA TRP A 90 -22.27 -12.62 15.11
C TRP A 90 -21.69 -12.82 13.71
N GLY A 91 -22.48 -13.19 12.73
CA GLY A 91 -22.08 -13.26 11.31
C GLY A 91 -21.82 -11.87 10.74
N GLU A 92 -22.47 -10.85 11.30
CA GLU A 92 -22.13 -9.44 11.08
C GLU A 92 -20.94 -8.95 11.95
N TYR A 93 -20.64 -9.61 13.09
CA TYR A 93 -19.60 -9.18 14.04
C TYR A 93 -18.22 -9.86 13.86
N GLN A 94 -18.17 -11.11 13.38
CA GLN A 94 -16.94 -11.90 13.10
C GLN A 94 -16.24 -11.64 11.74
N PRO A 95 -16.77 -10.91 10.73
CA PRO A 95 -16.01 -10.54 9.54
C PRO A 95 -14.81 -9.65 9.87
N THR A 96 -14.89 -8.86 10.94
CA THR A 96 -13.85 -7.89 11.32
C THR A 96 -12.50 -8.57 11.56
N TYR A 97 -12.42 -9.59 12.43
CA TYR A 97 -11.14 -10.25 12.74
C TYR A 97 -10.53 -10.96 11.52
N THR A 98 -11.37 -11.61 10.70
CA THR A 98 -10.91 -12.32 9.51
C THR A 98 -10.48 -11.35 8.40
N TYR A 99 -11.21 -10.25 8.20
CA TYR A 99 -10.84 -9.16 7.29
C TYR A 99 -9.57 -8.46 7.75
N GLU A 100 -9.45 -8.11 9.03
CA GLU A 100 -8.24 -7.48 9.56
C GLU A 100 -7.00 -8.35 9.36
N ARG A 101 -7.13 -9.67 9.56
CA ARG A 101 -6.02 -10.61 9.30
C ARG A 101 -5.68 -10.69 7.81
N ILE A 102 -6.68 -10.71 6.94
CA ILE A 102 -6.49 -10.74 5.48
C ILE A 102 -5.83 -9.44 5.01
N THR A 103 -6.39 -8.28 5.36
CA THR A 103 -5.87 -6.97 4.94
C THR A 103 -4.50 -6.69 5.53
N ALA A 104 -4.21 -7.11 6.77
CA ALA A 104 -2.85 -7.02 7.33
C ALA A 104 -1.83 -7.83 6.52
N ARG A 105 -2.21 -9.02 6.03
CA ARG A 105 -1.35 -9.85 5.17
C ARG A 105 -1.19 -9.24 3.78
N LEU A 106 -2.27 -8.79 3.15
CA LEU A 106 -2.22 -8.08 1.87
C LEU A 106 -1.35 -6.82 1.98
N MET A 107 -1.47 -6.08 3.08
CA MET A 107 -0.64 -4.90 3.35
C MET A 107 0.84 -5.29 3.50
N LYS A 108 1.14 -6.44 4.12
CA LYS A 108 2.50 -6.97 4.23
C LYS A 108 3.07 -7.34 2.85
N GLU A 109 2.29 -8.00 1.99
CA GLU A 109 2.73 -8.31 0.63
C GLU A 109 2.88 -7.04 -0.23
N ALA A 110 1.98 -6.06 -0.11
CA ALA A 110 2.11 -4.77 -0.77
C ALA A 110 3.43 -4.09 -0.40
N ASN A 111 3.75 -4.03 0.89
CA ASN A 111 5.01 -3.45 1.37
C ASN A 111 6.23 -4.27 0.93
N ARG A 112 6.10 -5.59 0.82
CA ARG A 112 7.16 -6.46 0.29
C ARG A 112 7.41 -6.15 -1.19
N HIS A 113 6.37 -6.06 -2.00
CA HIS A 113 6.46 -5.65 -3.39
C HIS A 113 7.08 -4.26 -3.53
N TYR A 114 6.68 -3.30 -2.69
CA TYR A 114 7.26 -1.97 -2.65
C TYR A 114 8.77 -2.00 -2.39
N ARG A 115 9.21 -2.78 -1.39
CA ARG A 115 10.64 -2.94 -1.04
C ARG A 115 11.46 -3.59 -2.15
N TYR A 116 10.86 -4.47 -2.94
CA TYR A 116 11.50 -5.11 -4.10
C TYR A 116 11.28 -4.32 -5.40
N HIS A 117 10.95 -3.04 -5.32
CA HIS A 117 10.74 -2.15 -6.47
C HIS A 117 9.64 -2.62 -7.45
N ARG A 118 8.74 -3.49 -7.01
CA ARG A 118 7.58 -3.97 -7.78
C ARG A 118 6.39 -3.06 -7.52
N TYR A 119 6.55 -1.78 -7.84
CA TYR A 119 5.64 -0.71 -7.42
C TYR A 119 4.23 -0.82 -8.01
N GLU A 120 4.09 -1.28 -9.26
CA GLU A 120 2.77 -1.57 -9.84
C GLU A 120 2.01 -2.62 -9.06
N LYS A 121 2.69 -3.69 -8.62
CA LYS A 121 2.08 -4.73 -7.79
C LYS A 121 1.71 -4.18 -6.42
N ALA A 122 2.61 -3.42 -5.78
CA ALA A 122 2.32 -2.78 -4.50
C ALA A 122 1.09 -1.88 -4.59
N TYR A 123 1.03 -1.04 -5.62
CA TYR A 123 -0.10 -0.16 -5.94
C TYR A 123 -1.41 -0.95 -6.13
N ALA A 124 -1.38 -2.04 -6.90
CA ALA A 124 -2.55 -2.88 -7.12
C ALA A 124 -3.05 -3.55 -5.82
N TYR A 125 -2.14 -4.01 -4.95
CA TYR A 125 -2.51 -4.52 -3.63
C TYR A 125 -3.15 -3.46 -2.75
N TYR A 126 -2.61 -2.23 -2.74
CA TYR A 126 -3.20 -1.14 -1.98
C TYR A 126 -4.63 -0.82 -2.44
N HIS A 127 -4.84 -0.71 -3.75
CA HIS A 127 -6.17 -0.55 -4.36
C HIS A 127 -7.12 -1.66 -3.95
N TYR A 128 -6.69 -2.92 -4.10
CA TYR A 128 -7.50 -4.07 -3.72
C TYR A 128 -7.94 -4.03 -2.24
N ILE A 129 -7.06 -3.64 -1.33
CA ILE A 129 -7.38 -3.56 0.10
C ILE A 129 -8.51 -2.58 0.36
N PHE A 130 -8.43 -1.34 -0.13
CA PHE A 130 -9.44 -0.33 0.22
C PHE A 130 -10.73 -0.46 -0.59
N GLU A 131 -10.70 -1.10 -1.77
CA GLU A 131 -11.90 -1.36 -2.56
C GLU A 131 -12.70 -2.56 -2.02
N LYS A 132 -12.02 -3.66 -1.66
CA LYS A 132 -12.68 -4.89 -1.21
C LYS A 132 -12.94 -4.92 0.28
N TYR A 133 -12.13 -4.22 1.06
CA TYR A 133 -12.24 -4.20 2.52
C TYR A 133 -12.30 -2.76 3.07
N PRO A 134 -13.25 -1.92 2.61
CA PRO A 134 -13.29 -0.49 2.97
C PRO A 134 -13.49 -0.25 4.48
N ALA A 135 -14.10 -1.19 5.20
CA ALA A 135 -14.29 -1.14 6.65
C ALA A 135 -13.05 -1.56 7.46
N SER A 136 -11.98 -2.03 6.81
CA SER A 136 -10.80 -2.49 7.51
C SER A 136 -9.96 -1.34 8.07
N THR A 137 -9.32 -1.55 9.22
CA THR A 137 -8.36 -0.59 9.80
C THR A 137 -7.15 -0.31 8.89
N GLN A 138 -6.89 -1.20 7.92
CA GLN A 138 -5.85 -1.02 6.90
C GLN A 138 -6.31 -0.21 5.68
N ALA A 139 -7.62 -0.05 5.45
CA ALA A 139 -8.16 0.55 4.23
C ALA A 139 -7.70 2.01 4.05
N GLU A 140 -7.82 2.82 5.12
CA GLU A 140 -7.35 4.20 5.12
C GLU A 140 -5.86 4.29 4.74
N LYS A 141 -5.03 3.43 5.37
CA LYS A 141 -3.59 3.39 5.10
C LYS A 141 -3.31 2.97 3.66
N ALA A 142 -3.96 1.91 3.18
CA ALA A 142 -3.78 1.41 1.82
C ALA A 142 -4.17 2.49 0.80
N ARG A 143 -5.27 3.22 1.01
CA ARG A 143 -5.69 4.30 0.12
C ARG A 143 -4.66 5.43 0.03
N LEU A 144 -4.10 5.83 1.17
CA LEU A 144 -3.01 6.81 1.17
C LEU A 144 -1.77 6.28 0.43
N GLU A 145 -1.36 5.05 0.71
CA GLU A 145 -0.14 4.47 0.13
C GLU A 145 -0.28 4.24 -1.37
N ALA A 146 -1.47 3.91 -1.88
CA ALA A 146 -1.77 3.90 -3.30
C ALA A 146 -1.53 5.28 -3.93
N ALA A 147 -2.16 6.31 -3.36
CA ALA A 147 -2.08 7.68 -3.87
C ALA A 147 -0.63 8.22 -3.86
N ILE A 148 0.09 7.98 -2.76
CA ILE A 148 1.51 8.37 -2.65
C ILE A 148 2.38 7.55 -3.61
N THR A 149 2.12 6.25 -3.79
CA THR A 149 2.90 5.42 -4.73
C THR A 149 2.72 5.89 -6.17
N ALA A 150 1.49 6.27 -6.56
CA ALA A 150 1.21 6.86 -7.87
C ALA A 150 2.07 8.11 -8.13
N VAL A 151 2.11 9.04 -7.17
CA VAL A 151 2.91 10.27 -7.30
C VAL A 151 4.41 9.99 -7.21
N ARG A 152 4.84 9.36 -6.11
CA ARG A 152 6.24 9.27 -5.71
C ARG A 152 7.07 8.37 -6.60
N VAL A 153 6.49 7.29 -7.09
CA VAL A 153 7.27 6.24 -7.73
C VAL A 153 6.84 6.00 -9.17
N LEU A 154 5.55 5.98 -9.42
CA LEU A 154 5.02 5.69 -10.75
C LEU A 154 4.95 6.93 -11.65
N GLY A 155 5.18 8.13 -11.12
CA GLY A 155 5.08 9.39 -11.87
C GLY A 155 3.66 9.69 -12.40
N ARG A 156 2.64 9.00 -11.87
CA ARG A 156 1.23 9.13 -12.25
C ARG A 156 0.60 10.32 -11.51
N PHE A 157 1.11 11.52 -11.75
CA PHE A 157 0.75 12.72 -10.99
C PHE A 157 -0.74 13.03 -11.03
N ASP A 158 -1.39 12.96 -12.20
CA ASP A 158 -2.82 13.30 -12.32
C ASP A 158 -3.72 12.29 -11.59
N GLN A 159 -3.39 11.00 -11.67
CA GLN A 159 -4.08 9.94 -10.94
C GLN A 159 -3.85 10.07 -9.43
N GLY A 160 -2.60 10.28 -9.03
CA GLY A 160 -2.23 10.48 -7.63
C GLY A 160 -2.92 11.69 -7.01
N GLU A 161 -2.99 12.82 -7.72
CA GLU A 161 -3.72 14.01 -7.29
C GLU A 161 -5.21 13.71 -7.05
N LYS A 162 -5.86 13.02 -8.00
CA LYS A 162 -7.27 12.62 -7.87
C LYS A 162 -7.47 11.75 -6.62
N GLU A 163 -6.60 10.78 -6.41
CA GLU A 163 -6.67 9.89 -5.24
C GLU A 163 -6.39 10.61 -3.92
N LEU A 164 -5.48 11.59 -3.91
CA LEU A 164 -5.19 12.41 -2.73
C LEU A 164 -6.38 13.31 -2.36
N ARG A 165 -7.02 13.93 -3.36
CA ARG A 165 -8.25 14.73 -3.14
C ARG A 165 -9.38 13.85 -2.59
N GLU A 166 -9.56 12.67 -3.16
CA GLU A 166 -10.56 11.71 -2.68
C GLU A 166 -10.25 11.21 -1.26
N TYR A 167 -8.98 10.94 -0.95
CA TYR A 167 -8.54 10.59 0.39
C TYR A 167 -8.90 11.69 1.40
N LEU A 168 -8.58 12.95 1.11
CA LEU A 168 -8.89 14.08 2.00
C LEU A 168 -10.39 14.35 2.13
N ARG A 169 -11.19 14.04 1.10
CA ARG A 169 -12.66 14.12 1.15
C ARG A 169 -13.26 13.07 2.08
N LEU A 170 -12.75 11.84 2.03
CA LEU A 170 -13.24 10.72 2.84
C LEU A 170 -12.74 10.76 4.28
N TYR A 171 -11.54 11.30 4.48
CA TYR A 171 -10.89 11.41 5.78
C TYR A 171 -10.60 12.89 6.07
N PRO A 172 -11.60 13.71 6.42
CA PRO A 172 -11.36 15.08 6.82
C PRO A 172 -10.65 15.15 8.19
N GLU A 173 -10.26 16.35 8.61
CA GLU A 173 -9.68 16.58 9.93
C GLU A 173 -10.60 16.08 11.05
N GLY A 174 -10.00 15.47 12.07
CA GLY A 174 -10.74 14.82 13.17
C GLY A 174 -11.18 13.38 12.86
N VAL A 175 -11.27 12.98 11.58
CA VAL A 175 -11.62 11.61 11.16
C VAL A 175 -10.36 10.82 10.80
N GLY A 176 -9.54 11.36 9.89
CA GLY A 176 -8.32 10.70 9.43
C GLY A 176 -7.18 10.74 10.45
N LYS A 177 -6.24 9.79 10.35
CA LYS A 177 -5.04 9.82 11.19
C LYS A 177 -4.20 11.05 10.83
N LYS A 178 -3.90 11.90 11.83
CA LYS A 178 -3.16 13.17 11.65
C LYS A 178 -1.91 13.07 10.77
N LYS A 179 -1.12 12.00 10.93
CA LYS A 179 0.09 11.75 10.12
C LYS A 179 -0.21 11.48 8.64
N TYR A 180 -1.33 10.84 8.35
CA TYR A 180 -1.78 10.53 7.00
C TYR A 180 -2.35 11.76 6.31
N LEU A 181 -3.14 12.55 7.03
CA LEU A 181 -3.61 13.86 6.54
C LEU A 181 -2.45 14.77 6.16
N ARG A 182 -1.43 14.88 7.03
CA ARG A 182 -0.23 15.65 6.75
C ARG A 182 0.48 15.17 5.47
N SER A 183 0.60 13.86 5.31
CA SER A 183 1.23 13.26 4.13
C SER A 183 0.41 13.53 2.87
N ALA A 184 -0.91 13.34 2.93
CA ALA A 184 -1.81 13.58 1.81
C ALA A 184 -1.79 15.04 1.36
N LYS A 185 -1.88 15.98 2.30
CA LYS A 185 -1.78 17.42 2.02
C LYS A 185 -0.44 17.77 1.37
N LYS A 186 0.67 17.26 1.90
CA LYS A 186 2.01 17.48 1.33
C LYS A 186 2.09 17.03 -0.13
N TYR A 187 1.68 15.81 -0.46
CA TYR A 187 1.75 15.33 -1.85
C TYR A 187 0.74 16.04 -2.77
N LEU A 188 -0.41 16.47 -2.24
CA LEU A 188 -1.38 17.24 -3.00
C LEU A 188 -0.81 18.62 -3.36
N GLU A 189 -0.17 19.28 -2.40
CA GLU A 189 0.52 20.57 -2.60
C GLU A 189 1.60 20.47 -3.68
N ILE A 190 2.36 19.37 -3.69
CA ILE A 190 3.34 19.07 -4.77
C ILE A 190 2.65 18.94 -6.13
N CYS A 191 1.52 18.22 -6.20
CA CYS A 191 0.76 18.07 -7.45
C CYS A 191 0.18 19.42 -7.94
N GLU A 192 -0.20 20.31 -7.03
CA GLU A 192 -0.68 21.65 -7.37
C GLU A 192 0.45 22.56 -7.84
N ALA A 193 1.61 22.53 -7.18
CA ALA A 193 2.79 23.26 -7.60
C ALA A 193 3.32 22.80 -8.97
N ARG A 194 3.26 21.50 -9.26
CA ARG A 194 3.57 20.92 -10.58
C ARG A 194 2.84 21.65 -11.72
N LYS A 195 1.57 22.03 -11.52
CA LYS A 195 0.77 22.69 -12.58
C LYS A 195 1.27 24.09 -12.94
N ARG A 196 2.10 24.69 -12.09
CA ARG A 196 2.71 26.02 -12.31
C ARG A 196 4.06 25.94 -13.02
N LEU A 197 4.61 24.74 -13.22
CA LEU A 197 5.83 24.52 -13.99
C LEU A 197 5.53 24.47 -15.50
N PRO A 198 6.53 24.77 -16.36
CA PRO A 198 6.38 24.61 -17.81
C PRO A 198 6.03 23.16 -18.17
N GLU A 199 5.08 22.98 -19.08
CA GLU A 199 4.47 21.67 -19.36
C GLU A 199 5.49 20.60 -19.80
N ASN A 200 6.50 21.00 -20.56
CA ASN A 200 7.55 20.12 -21.07
C ASN A 200 8.49 19.56 -19.99
N VAL A 201 8.52 20.15 -18.79
CA VAL A 201 9.43 19.77 -17.69
C VAL A 201 8.70 19.43 -16.39
N ARG A 202 7.42 19.79 -16.25
CA ARG A 202 6.71 19.71 -14.97
C ARG A 202 6.74 18.32 -14.33
N ASP A 203 6.54 17.26 -15.11
CA ASP A 203 6.48 15.89 -14.59
C ASP A 203 7.85 15.44 -14.09
N TRP A 204 8.89 15.73 -14.85
CA TRP A 204 10.25 15.33 -14.51
C TRP A 204 10.78 16.11 -13.31
N VAL A 205 10.65 17.44 -13.29
CA VAL A 205 11.09 18.28 -12.15
C VAL A 205 10.35 17.90 -10.87
N THR A 206 9.05 17.62 -10.97
CA THR A 206 8.27 17.15 -9.83
C THR A 206 8.74 15.78 -9.36
N TRP A 207 9.06 14.87 -10.28
CA TRP A 207 9.60 13.56 -9.93
C TRP A 207 10.96 13.67 -9.23
N GLU A 208 11.88 14.48 -9.74
CA GLU A 208 13.18 14.76 -9.12
C GLU A 208 13.02 15.29 -7.68
N TYR A 209 12.11 16.25 -7.48
CA TYR A 209 11.82 16.80 -6.16
C TYR A 209 11.29 15.73 -5.21
N VAL A 210 10.38 14.88 -5.69
CA VAL A 210 9.80 13.82 -4.90
C VAL A 210 10.82 12.70 -4.59
N GLN A 211 11.76 12.41 -5.50
CA GLN A 211 12.90 11.53 -5.21
C GLN A 211 13.81 12.14 -4.14
N ALA A 212 14.12 13.44 -4.22
CA ALA A 212 14.94 14.12 -3.21
C ALA A 212 14.30 14.02 -1.80
N LEU A 213 12.98 14.19 -1.71
CA LEU A 213 12.23 13.97 -0.47
C LEU A 213 12.32 12.53 0.04
N TRP A 214 12.27 11.55 -0.86
CA TRP A 214 12.39 10.14 -0.52
C TRP A 214 13.79 9.82 -0.02
N GLU A 215 14.83 10.19 -0.77
CA GLU A 215 16.25 10.03 -0.44
C GLU A 215 16.57 10.64 0.93
N ARG A 216 16.15 11.89 1.16
CA ARG A 216 16.29 12.58 2.45
C ARG A 216 15.66 11.78 3.60
N SER A 217 14.48 11.21 3.40
CA SER A 217 13.80 10.43 4.46
C SER A 217 14.45 9.07 4.76
N HIS A 218 15.34 8.59 3.88
CA HIS A 218 16.05 7.32 4.03
C HIS A 218 17.55 7.51 4.34
N GLY A 219 18.00 8.75 4.55
CA GLY A 219 19.38 9.06 4.92
C GLY A 219 20.35 9.21 3.74
N TYR A 220 19.86 9.19 2.50
CA TYR A 220 20.64 9.45 1.29
C TYR A 220 20.79 10.96 1.07
N TYR A 221 21.49 11.63 2.02
CA TYR A 221 21.53 13.09 2.07
C TYR A 221 22.31 13.71 0.91
N TYR A 222 23.37 13.05 0.41
CA TYR A 222 24.17 13.54 -0.71
C TYR A 222 23.38 13.54 -2.02
N GLU A 223 22.65 12.46 -2.30
CA GLU A 223 21.80 12.32 -3.48
C GLU A 223 20.66 13.33 -3.43
N ALA A 224 19.99 13.44 -2.28
CA ALA A 224 18.90 14.40 -2.08
C ALA A 224 19.39 15.85 -2.28
N LEU A 225 20.56 16.18 -1.75
CA LEU A 225 21.18 17.50 -1.89
C LEU A 225 21.51 17.81 -3.35
N GLY A 226 22.10 16.85 -4.07
CA GLY A 226 22.42 16.98 -5.50
C GLY A 226 21.19 17.29 -6.35
N ARG A 227 20.07 16.57 -6.11
CA ARG A 227 18.79 16.85 -6.77
C ARG A 227 18.25 18.23 -6.41
N CYS A 228 18.25 18.60 -5.12
CA CYS A 228 17.72 19.89 -4.67
C CYS A 228 18.47 21.07 -5.31
N LYS A 229 19.81 21.04 -5.31
CA LYS A 229 20.65 22.05 -5.98
C LYS A 229 20.37 22.17 -7.47
N TRP A 230 20.20 21.02 -8.13
CA TRP A 230 19.89 20.99 -9.56
C TRP A 230 18.52 21.64 -9.86
N ILE A 231 17.52 21.38 -9.02
CA ILE A 231 16.17 21.96 -9.13
C ILE A 231 16.21 23.46 -8.84
N GLU A 232 16.81 23.88 -7.74
CA GLU A 232 16.90 25.29 -7.32
C GLU A 232 17.56 26.14 -8.41
N ALA A 233 18.71 25.71 -8.93
CA ALA A 233 19.46 26.46 -9.94
C ALA A 233 18.67 26.73 -11.23
N ARG A 234 17.72 25.85 -11.59
CA ARG A 234 16.93 25.96 -12.82
C ARG A 234 15.50 26.48 -12.60
N TYR A 235 14.95 26.26 -11.41
CA TYR A 235 13.54 26.47 -11.12
C TYR A 235 13.29 27.22 -9.82
N GLY A 236 14.28 27.92 -9.24
CA GLY A 236 14.16 28.66 -7.97
C GLY A 236 13.01 29.69 -7.91
N GLY A 237 12.54 30.18 -9.06
CA GLY A 237 11.35 31.04 -9.15
C GLY A 237 10.00 30.31 -8.91
N SER A 238 9.99 28.98 -8.98
CA SER A 238 8.81 28.13 -8.75
C SER A 238 8.67 27.73 -7.27
N ASP A 239 7.48 27.25 -6.87
CA ASP A 239 7.27 26.70 -5.53
C ASP A 239 8.19 25.50 -5.25
N ILE A 240 8.30 24.58 -6.21
CA ILE A 240 9.17 23.40 -6.09
C ILE A 240 10.64 23.80 -5.95
N GLY A 241 11.09 24.83 -6.68
CA GLY A 241 12.44 25.36 -6.56
C GLY A 241 12.73 26.00 -5.20
N ARG A 242 11.78 26.78 -4.66
CA ARG A 242 11.90 27.34 -3.30
C ARG A 242 11.97 26.24 -2.24
N TRP A 243 11.08 25.24 -2.33
CA TRP A 243 11.12 24.13 -1.38
C TRP A 243 12.38 23.27 -1.52
N ALA A 244 12.97 23.19 -2.71
CA ALA A 244 14.26 22.52 -2.90
C ALA A 244 15.39 23.29 -2.21
N ALA A 245 15.39 24.63 -2.29
CA ALA A 245 16.34 25.48 -1.56
C ALA A 245 16.22 25.30 -0.03
N ASP A 246 15.00 25.28 0.50
CA ASP A 246 14.76 25.04 1.93
C ASP A 246 15.31 23.67 2.38
N ILE A 247 15.24 22.64 1.52
CA ILE A 247 15.79 21.31 1.80
C ILE A 247 17.32 21.33 1.72
N ASP A 248 17.92 22.02 0.74
CA ASP A 248 19.37 22.17 0.63
C ASP A 248 19.96 22.76 1.92
N GLU A 249 19.42 23.87 2.40
CA GLU A 249 19.90 24.54 3.62
C GLU A 249 19.88 23.58 4.83
N GLU A 250 18.79 22.83 5.01
CA GLU A 250 18.69 21.83 6.08
C GLU A 250 19.70 20.68 5.91
N LEU A 251 19.85 20.15 4.68
CA LEU A 251 20.74 19.02 4.42
C LEU A 251 22.22 19.40 4.56
N THR A 252 22.58 20.60 4.12
CA THR A 252 23.92 21.14 4.27
C THR A 252 24.29 21.26 5.75
N GLY A 253 23.37 21.74 6.60
CA GLY A 253 23.57 21.77 8.06
C GLY A 253 23.86 20.39 8.66
N LYS A 254 23.06 19.38 8.33
CA LYS A 254 23.24 18.01 8.84
C LYS A 254 24.54 17.34 8.39
N LEU A 255 24.97 17.59 7.15
CA LEU A 255 26.22 17.04 6.64
C LEU A 255 27.42 17.66 7.34
N LEU A 256 27.37 18.96 7.65
CA LEU A 256 28.42 19.63 8.42
C LEU A 256 28.53 19.08 9.84
N GLU A 257 27.40 18.79 10.50
CA GLU A 257 27.36 18.14 11.82
C GLU A 257 27.96 16.72 11.81
N THR A 258 28.00 16.03 10.67
CA THR A 258 28.53 14.66 10.56
C THR A 258 30.06 14.65 10.38
N ILE A 259 30.65 15.78 9.98
CA ILE A 259 32.09 15.91 9.68
C ILE A 259 32.90 16.38 10.89
N ILE A 260 32.25 16.96 11.90
CA ILE A 260 32.84 17.47 13.16
C ILE A 260 32.79 16.38 14.23
#